data_AF-A0AA42WVC0-F1
#
_entry.id   AF-A0AA42WVC0-F1
#
_cell.length_a   1.000
_cell.length_b   1.000
_cell.length_c   1.000
_cell.angle_alpha   90.00
_cell.angle_beta   90.00
_cell.angle_gamma   90.00
#
_symmetry.space_group_name_H-M   'P 1'
#
loop_
_entity.id
_entity.type
_entity.pdbx_description
1 polymer ?
#
loop_
_entity_poly.entity_id
_entity_poly.type
_entity_poly.pdbx_seq_one_letter_code
_entity_poly.pdbx_strand_id
1 'polypeptide(L)'
;LAYAIILPALYAPMIAMLLGLVFRGVAFEFRWRDPAHRAFWDKAFTTGSVIATFAQGIALGALLQGITVRGRSYAGGWWEWLSPFSLLTGVGLLVGYALLGTCWLNWKTGGGLQRQAVTYAGRLGIGLLIMIGAISLATLRLETQYYHRWLSFPGVLATAQVPLATLIVTFLFYRSLRLKRDVQPFLWALALFGLCLTGLGVSIWPDVVPARVTIWEAAAPVRSQVFMLVGAAVMLPVILAYTAWSYWVFRGKVGTEGYH
;
A
#
# COMPACT_ATOMS: atom_id res chain seq x y z
N LEU A 1 13.53 -1.56 20.21
CA LEU A 1 14.22 -0.33 19.76
C LEU A 1 13.49 0.33 18.59
N ALA A 2 13.33 -0.34 17.44
CA ALA A 2 12.64 0.22 16.27
C ALA A 2 11.23 0.76 16.58
N TYR A 3 10.39 -0.01 17.28
CA TYR A 3 9.05 0.43 17.68
C TYR A 3 9.04 1.75 18.48
N ALA A 4 9.97 1.91 19.42
CA ALA A 4 10.05 3.09 20.28
C ALA A 4 10.53 4.36 19.54
N ILE A 5 11.14 4.21 18.35
CA ILE A 5 11.61 5.31 17.51
C ILE A 5 10.57 5.64 16.44
N ILE A 6 10.01 4.61 15.80
CA ILE A 6 9.07 4.74 14.69
C ILE A 6 7.71 5.23 15.18
N LEU A 7 7.20 4.69 16.28
CA LEU A 7 5.86 5.03 16.75
C LEU A 7 5.71 6.53 17.08
N PRO A 8 6.66 7.17 17.82
CA PRO A 8 6.56 8.61 18.06
C PRO A 8 6.62 9.47 16.81
N ALA A 9 7.45 9.09 15.84
CA ALA A 9 7.56 9.80 14.56
C ALA A 9 6.26 9.72 13.72
N LEU A 10 5.49 8.64 13.89
CA LEU A 10 4.31 8.33 13.09
C LEU A 10 2.98 8.51 13.83
N TYR A 11 2.97 9.10 15.04
CA TYR A 11 1.73 9.27 15.81
C TYR A 11 0.64 10.02 15.05
N ALA A 12 0.97 11.17 14.44
CA ALA A 12 -0.01 11.96 13.72
C ALA A 12 -0.63 11.20 12.52
N PRO A 13 0.16 10.59 11.61
CA PRO A 13 -0.37 9.71 10.58
C PRO A 13 -1.20 8.53 11.13
N MET A 14 -0.74 7.87 12.21
CA MET A 14 -1.45 6.74 12.79
C MET A 14 -2.81 7.14 13.38
N ILE A 15 -2.88 8.27 14.10
CA ILE A 15 -4.13 8.79 14.65
C ILE A 15 -5.09 9.16 13.51
N ALA A 16 -4.60 9.86 12.48
CA ALA A 16 -5.41 10.19 11.30
C ALA A 16 -5.96 8.92 10.62
N MET A 17 -5.13 7.88 10.50
CA MET A 17 -5.52 6.58 9.93
C MET A 17 -6.61 5.91 10.77
N LEU A 18 -6.45 5.86 12.09
CA LEU A 18 -7.45 5.29 13.01
C LEU A 18 -8.79 6.04 12.92
N LEU A 19 -8.75 7.38 12.93
CA LEU A 19 -9.95 8.20 12.75
C LEU A 19 -10.64 7.91 11.41
N GLY A 20 -9.87 7.82 10.31
CA GLY A 20 -10.41 7.47 9.00
C GLY A 20 -11.07 6.09 8.96
N LEU A 21 -10.48 5.10 9.64
CA LEU A 21 -11.06 3.75 9.78
C LEU A 21 -12.35 3.74 10.61
N VAL A 22 -12.41 4.53 11.68
CA VAL A 22 -13.63 4.70 12.50
C VAL A 22 -14.74 5.34 11.66
N PHE A 23 -14.46 6.45 10.97
CA PHE A 23 -15.46 7.10 10.10
C PHE A 23 -15.97 6.16 9.01
N ARG A 24 -15.10 5.33 8.42
CA ARG A 24 -15.50 4.32 7.43
C ARG A 24 -16.47 3.30 8.01
N GLY A 25 -16.19 2.77 9.21
CA GLY A 25 -17.05 1.79 9.88
C GLY A 25 -18.41 2.37 10.27
N VAL A 26 -18.41 3.56 10.88
CA VAL A 26 -19.64 4.26 11.28
C VAL A 26 -20.48 4.61 10.05
N ALA A 27 -19.86 5.16 9.00
CA ALA A 27 -20.60 5.54 7.79
C ALA A 27 -21.27 4.34 7.10
N PHE A 28 -20.67 3.15 7.14
CA PHE A 28 -21.28 1.95 6.55
C PHE A 28 -22.57 1.54 7.28
N GLU A 29 -22.55 1.54 8.61
CA GLU A 29 -23.70 1.19 9.44
C GLU A 29 -24.83 2.24 9.35
N PHE A 30 -24.47 3.52 9.43
CA PHE A 30 -25.45 4.62 9.45
C PHE A 30 -26.06 4.92 8.08
N ARG A 31 -25.40 4.55 6.98
CA ARG A 31 -25.93 4.72 5.61
C ARG A 31 -27.30 4.07 5.41
N TRP A 32 -27.54 2.93 6.06
CA TRP A 32 -28.81 2.20 6.00
C TRP A 32 -29.82 2.69 7.04
N ARG A 33 -29.33 3.17 8.17
CA ARG A 33 -30.15 3.57 9.31
C ARG A 33 -30.72 4.99 9.20
N ASP A 34 -30.05 5.86 8.46
CA ASP A 34 -30.51 7.23 8.17
C ASP A 34 -30.49 7.52 6.66
N PRO A 35 -31.55 7.10 5.93
CA PRO A 35 -31.65 7.31 4.50
C PRO A 35 -31.69 8.80 4.10
N ALA A 36 -32.16 9.68 4.98
CA ALA A 36 -32.29 11.11 4.70
C ALA A 36 -30.92 11.79 4.51
N HIS A 37 -29.89 11.31 5.21
CA HIS A 37 -28.52 11.85 5.12
C HIS A 37 -27.55 10.92 4.39
N ARG A 38 -28.04 10.05 3.51
CA ARG A 38 -27.20 9.08 2.77
C ARG A 38 -26.01 9.74 2.06
N ALA A 39 -26.20 10.91 1.45
CA ALA A 39 -25.14 11.65 0.76
C ALA A 39 -24.03 12.15 1.71
N PHE A 40 -24.38 12.47 2.96
CA PHE A 40 -23.41 12.83 3.99
C PHE A 40 -22.57 11.60 4.39
N TRP A 41 -23.23 10.46 4.61
CA TRP A 41 -22.55 9.21 4.96
C TRP A 41 -21.67 8.67 3.82
N ASP A 42 -22.09 8.79 2.57
CA ASP A 42 -21.27 8.43 1.40
C ASP A 42 -20.00 9.31 1.31
N LYS A 43 -20.11 10.61 1.61
CA LYS A 43 -18.95 11.51 1.72
C LYS A 43 -18.06 11.14 2.90
N ALA A 44 -18.62 10.87 4.08
CA ALA A 44 -17.86 10.46 5.25
C ALA A 44 -17.08 9.16 5.02
N PHE A 45 -17.69 8.17 4.36
CA PHE A 45 -17.05 6.92 3.97
C PHE A 45 -15.88 7.16 3.01
N THR A 46 -16.09 8.02 2.00
CA THR A 46 -15.06 8.36 1.00
C THR A 46 -13.90 9.10 1.64
N THR A 47 -14.18 10.16 2.40
CA THR A 47 -13.16 10.97 3.06
C THR A 47 -12.39 10.15 4.10
N GLY A 48 -13.07 9.31 4.90
CA GLY A 48 -12.41 8.42 5.85
C GLY A 48 -11.46 7.42 5.17
N SER A 49 -11.88 6.85 4.03
CA SER A 49 -11.06 5.93 3.24
C SER A 49 -9.84 6.63 2.60
N VAL A 50 -10.03 7.86 2.11
CA VAL A 50 -8.95 8.69 1.58
C VAL A 50 -7.96 9.05 2.69
N ILE A 51 -8.43 9.54 3.84
CA ILE A 51 -7.55 9.90 4.97
C ILE A 51 -6.75 8.68 5.43
N ALA A 52 -7.39 7.52 5.62
CA ALA A 52 -6.71 6.32 6.08
C ALA A 52 -5.62 5.87 5.12
N THR A 53 -5.93 5.82 3.82
CA THR A 53 -4.96 5.42 2.79
C THR A 53 -3.85 6.44 2.65
N PHE A 54 -4.16 7.73 2.66
CA PHE A 54 -3.19 8.80 2.55
C PHE A 54 -2.22 8.82 3.72
N ALA A 55 -2.75 8.70 4.94
CA ALA A 55 -1.95 8.63 6.16
C ALA A 55 -1.03 7.39 6.18
N GLN A 56 -1.50 6.25 5.68
CA GLN A 56 -0.68 5.05 5.54
C GLN A 56 0.48 5.28 4.55
N GLY A 57 0.24 5.98 3.44
CA GLY A 57 1.29 6.29 2.47
C GLY A 57 2.29 7.31 3.00
N ILE A 58 1.83 8.34 3.70
CA ILE A 58 2.67 9.30 4.43
C ILE A 58 3.56 8.58 5.44
N ALA A 59 3.01 7.64 6.21
CA ALA A 59 3.77 6.87 7.19
C ALA A 59 4.92 6.09 6.53
N LEU A 60 4.65 5.47 5.37
CA LEU A 60 5.65 4.76 4.58
C LEU A 60 6.73 5.71 4.02
N GLY A 61 6.32 6.87 3.52
CA GLY A 61 7.25 7.89 3.00
C GLY A 61 8.14 8.50 4.07
N ALA A 62 7.57 8.80 5.24
CA ALA A 62 8.31 9.33 6.39
C ALA A 62 9.33 8.30 6.91
N LEU A 63 8.97 7.01 6.93
CA LEU A 63 9.92 5.94 7.25
C LEU A 63 11.08 5.89 6.25
N LEU A 64 10.78 6.01 4.95
CA LEU A 64 11.77 5.94 3.87
C LEU A 64 12.72 7.14 3.81
N GLN A 65 12.21 8.34 4.12
CA GLN A 65 13.02 9.56 4.18
C GLN A 65 14.06 9.51 5.32
N GLY A 66 13.87 8.62 6.29
CA GLY A 66 14.69 8.54 7.48
C GLY A 66 14.14 9.42 8.60
N ILE A 67 14.22 8.91 9.82
CA ILE A 67 13.73 9.56 11.02
C ILE A 67 14.93 10.20 11.74
N THR A 68 14.82 11.46 12.18
CA THR A 68 15.85 12.10 13.00
C THR A 68 15.86 11.47 14.40
N VAL A 69 16.95 10.78 14.72
CA VAL A 69 17.13 10.09 16.01
C VAL A 69 18.31 10.73 16.74
N ARG A 70 18.13 11.04 18.03
CA ARG A 70 19.23 11.42 18.93
C ARG A 70 19.32 10.35 20.03
N GLY A 71 20.37 9.53 20.00
CA GLY A 71 20.51 8.39 20.90
C GLY A 71 19.52 7.25 20.58
N ARG A 72 18.61 6.93 21.51
CA ARG A 72 17.58 5.88 21.37
C ARG A 72 16.15 6.42 21.31
N SER A 73 15.99 7.73 21.19
CA SER A 73 14.70 8.43 21.16
C SER A 73 14.55 9.28 19.90
N TYR A 74 13.30 9.43 19.46
CA TYR A 74 12.92 10.39 18.43
C TYR A 74 13.33 11.80 18.87
N ALA A 75 14.06 12.51 18.01
CA ALA A 75 14.51 13.88 18.26
C ALA A 75 14.02 14.86 17.18
N GLY A 76 13.13 14.38 16.31
CA GLY A 76 12.57 15.13 15.22
C GLY A 76 11.49 16.13 15.64
N GLY A 77 11.18 17.07 14.74
CA GLY A 77 10.09 18.01 14.93
C GLY A 77 8.72 17.35 14.79
N TRP A 78 7.65 17.96 15.32
CA TRP A 78 6.28 17.42 15.19
C TRP A 78 5.84 17.25 13.73
N TRP A 79 6.38 18.04 12.80
CA TRP A 79 6.00 18.06 11.38
C TRP A 79 6.95 17.29 10.45
N GLU A 80 7.92 16.56 10.98
CA GLU A 80 8.92 15.86 10.17
C GLU A 80 8.31 14.76 9.28
N TRP A 81 7.17 14.20 9.69
CA TRP A 81 6.39 13.27 8.87
C TRP A 81 5.79 13.91 7.62
N LEU A 82 5.63 15.24 7.61
CA LEU A 82 5.02 16.00 6.52
C LEU A 82 6.10 16.61 5.62
N SER A 83 6.55 15.82 4.64
CA SER A 83 7.48 16.26 3.61
C SER A 83 6.88 16.13 2.21
N PRO A 84 7.45 16.81 1.19
CA PRO A 84 7.04 16.61 -0.20
C PRO A 84 7.13 15.14 -0.64
N PHE A 85 8.09 14.38 -0.10
CA PHE A 85 8.24 12.95 -0.38
C PHE A 85 7.15 12.11 0.30
N SER A 86 6.84 12.37 1.57
CA SER A 86 5.75 11.70 2.29
C SER A 86 4.38 11.99 1.66
N LEU A 87 4.18 13.21 1.18
CA LEU A 87 2.98 13.59 0.42
C LEU A 87 2.89 12.83 -0.90
N LEU A 88 3.99 12.76 -1.65
CA LEU A 88 4.06 12.04 -2.92
C LEU A 88 3.75 10.54 -2.73
N THR A 89 4.32 9.91 -1.71
CA THR A 89 4.03 8.50 -1.37
C THR A 89 2.59 8.31 -0.87
N GLY A 90 2.04 9.25 -0.12
CA GLY A 90 0.62 9.33 0.25
C GLY A 90 -0.31 9.30 -0.97
N VAL A 91 -0.07 10.18 -1.94
CA VAL A 91 -0.84 10.22 -3.20
C VAL A 91 -0.62 8.95 -4.02
N GLY A 92 0.61 8.41 -4.04
CA GLY A 92 0.92 7.18 -4.75
C GLY A 92 0.12 5.99 -4.23
N LEU A 93 -0.02 5.88 -2.92
CA LEU A 93 -0.80 4.84 -2.30
C LEU A 93 -2.30 4.99 -2.57
N LEU A 94 -2.83 6.24 -2.55
CA LEU A 94 -4.21 6.51 -2.95
C LEU A 94 -4.50 6.04 -4.38
N VAL A 95 -3.63 6.37 -5.32
CA VAL A 95 -3.77 5.95 -6.72
C VAL A 95 -3.68 4.43 -6.86
N GLY A 96 -2.74 3.79 -6.15
CA GLY A 96 -2.58 2.34 -6.14
C GLY A 96 -3.80 1.61 -5.58
N TYR A 97 -4.36 2.07 -4.47
CA TYR A 97 -5.56 1.45 -3.87
C TYR A 97 -6.81 1.70 -4.71
N ALA A 98 -6.95 2.88 -5.31
CA ALA A 98 -8.01 3.15 -6.27
C ALA A 98 -7.91 2.23 -7.50
N LEU A 99 -6.68 1.95 -7.99
CA LEU A 99 -6.45 1.01 -9.09
C LEU A 99 -6.88 -0.42 -8.70
N LEU A 100 -6.47 -0.89 -7.52
CA LEU A 100 -6.87 -2.21 -7.02
C LEU A 100 -8.39 -2.30 -6.86
N GLY A 101 -9.04 -1.25 -6.34
CA GLY A 101 -10.49 -1.17 -6.22
C GLY A 101 -11.22 -1.19 -7.57
N THR A 102 -10.72 -0.48 -8.57
CA THR A 102 -11.33 -0.50 -9.93
C THR A 102 -11.11 -1.83 -10.65
N CYS A 103 -9.96 -2.48 -10.47
CA CYS A 103 -9.73 -3.83 -10.99
C CYS A 103 -10.61 -4.87 -10.29
N TRP A 104 -10.82 -4.71 -8.98
CA TRP A 104 -11.76 -5.53 -8.21
C TRP A 104 -13.20 -5.36 -8.71
N LEU A 105 -13.63 -4.11 -8.96
CA LEU A 105 -14.94 -3.83 -9.55
C LEU A 105 -15.07 -4.46 -10.94
N ASN A 106 -14.03 -4.42 -11.78
CA ASN A 106 -14.05 -5.10 -13.08
C ASN A 106 -14.28 -6.61 -12.93
N TRP A 107 -13.68 -7.26 -11.94
CA TRP A 107 -13.88 -8.68 -11.68
C TRP A 107 -15.29 -8.99 -11.17
N LYS A 108 -15.80 -8.19 -10.22
CA LYS A 108 -17.06 -8.49 -9.51
C LYS A 108 -18.33 -7.93 -10.16
N THR A 109 -18.22 -6.99 -11.09
CA THR A 109 -19.39 -6.34 -11.71
C THR A 109 -19.56 -6.74 -13.18
N GLY A 110 -20.73 -6.47 -13.73
CA GLY A 110 -21.07 -6.66 -15.14
C GLY A 110 -21.66 -5.40 -15.78
N GLY A 111 -21.87 -5.44 -17.10
CA GLY A 111 -22.63 -4.42 -17.82
C GLY A 111 -21.96 -3.04 -17.87
N GLY A 112 -22.75 -1.98 -17.62
CA GLY A 112 -22.30 -0.59 -17.72
C GLY A 112 -21.24 -0.21 -16.69
N LEU A 113 -21.39 -0.69 -15.45
CA LEU A 113 -20.46 -0.42 -14.35
C LEU A 113 -19.09 -1.05 -14.62
N GLN A 114 -19.06 -2.26 -15.18
CA GLN A 114 -17.81 -2.92 -15.57
C GLN A 114 -17.03 -2.10 -16.61
N ARG A 115 -17.72 -1.53 -17.61
CA ARG A 115 -17.09 -0.68 -18.63
C ARG A 115 -16.47 0.59 -18.03
N GLN A 116 -17.16 1.20 -17.07
CA GLN A 116 -16.62 2.35 -16.33
C GLN A 116 -15.39 1.92 -15.51
N ALA A 117 -15.45 0.79 -14.81
CA ALA A 117 -14.34 0.26 -14.03
C ALA A 117 -13.08 0.00 -14.88
N VAL A 118 -13.23 -0.58 -16.08
CA VAL A 118 -12.10 -0.78 -17.03
C VAL A 118 -11.50 0.56 -17.46
N THR A 119 -12.33 1.56 -17.73
CA THR A 119 -11.87 2.89 -18.15
C THR A 119 -11.09 3.58 -17.03
N TYR A 120 -11.60 3.53 -15.80
CA TYR A 120 -10.92 4.08 -14.63
C TYR A 120 -9.64 3.31 -14.31
N ALA A 121 -9.64 1.98 -14.40
CA ALA A 121 -8.45 1.16 -14.21
C ALA A 121 -7.35 1.51 -15.21
N GLY A 122 -7.71 1.77 -16.48
CA GLY A 122 -6.74 2.23 -17.49
C GLY A 122 -6.10 3.58 -17.14
N ARG A 123 -6.91 4.57 -16.71
CA ARG A 123 -6.45 5.92 -16.32
C ARG A 123 -5.62 5.90 -15.04
N LEU A 124 -6.09 5.19 -14.01
CA LEU A 124 -5.39 5.02 -12.74
C LEU A 124 -4.11 4.19 -12.91
N GLY A 125 -4.06 3.28 -13.88
CA GLY A 125 -2.82 2.59 -14.26
C GLY A 125 -1.74 3.58 -14.72
N ILE A 126 -2.10 4.57 -15.55
CA ILE A 126 -1.16 5.61 -16.01
C ILE A 126 -0.72 6.45 -14.80
N GLY A 127 -1.69 6.84 -13.96
CA GLY A 127 -1.42 7.55 -12.71
C GLY A 127 -0.42 6.79 -11.83
N LEU A 128 -0.61 5.49 -11.65
CA LEU A 128 0.28 4.66 -10.84
C LEU A 128 1.69 4.63 -11.43
N LEU A 129 1.86 4.50 -12.75
CA LEU A 129 3.19 4.52 -13.39
C LEU A 129 3.90 5.86 -13.20
N ILE A 130 3.17 6.96 -13.32
CA ILE A 130 3.71 8.31 -13.05
C ILE A 130 4.18 8.37 -11.60
N MET A 131 3.38 7.87 -10.65
CA MET A 131 3.75 7.85 -9.23
C MET A 131 4.95 6.94 -8.95
N ILE A 132 5.03 5.76 -9.58
CA ILE A 132 6.19 4.86 -9.47
C ILE A 132 7.45 5.56 -9.97
N GLY A 133 7.39 6.21 -11.14
CA GLY A 133 8.53 6.94 -11.70
C GLY A 133 8.95 8.13 -10.82
N ALA A 134 7.97 8.91 -10.35
CA ALA A 134 8.21 10.07 -9.49
C ALA A 134 8.81 9.67 -8.14
N ILE A 135 8.25 8.65 -7.49
CA ILE A 135 8.76 8.14 -6.20
C ILE A 135 10.15 7.55 -6.40
N SER A 136 10.36 6.73 -7.43
CA SER A 136 11.68 6.14 -7.71
C SER A 136 12.75 7.22 -7.92
N LEU A 137 12.46 8.24 -8.73
CA LEU A 137 13.39 9.36 -8.95
C LEU A 137 13.65 10.15 -7.66
N ALA A 138 12.61 10.38 -6.85
CA ALA A 138 12.76 11.06 -5.57
C ALA A 138 13.58 10.22 -4.57
N THR A 139 13.39 8.91 -4.54
CA THR A 139 14.17 7.97 -3.70
C THR A 139 15.64 7.97 -4.08
N LEU A 140 15.98 8.01 -5.37
CA LEU A 140 17.38 8.12 -5.81
C LEU A 140 18.05 9.42 -5.36
N ARG A 141 17.28 10.49 -5.14
CA ARG A 141 17.77 11.81 -4.69
C ARG A 141 17.80 11.96 -3.18
N LEU A 142 17.12 11.09 -2.43
CA LEU A 142 16.99 11.19 -0.98
C LEU A 142 18.32 10.94 -0.26
N GLU A 143 19.05 9.91 -0.66
CA GLU A 143 20.30 9.55 -0.01
C GLU A 143 21.28 8.90 -0.99
N THR A 144 22.56 9.25 -0.89
CA THR A 144 23.62 8.75 -1.77
C THR A 144 23.75 7.22 -1.68
N GLN A 145 23.37 6.64 -0.53
CA GLN A 145 23.34 5.19 -0.32
C GLN A 145 22.32 4.48 -1.23
N TYR A 146 21.14 5.08 -1.45
CA TYR A 146 20.15 4.54 -2.39
C TYR A 146 20.67 4.62 -3.83
N TYR A 147 21.31 5.73 -4.20
CA TYR A 147 21.95 5.87 -5.51
C TYR A 147 23.00 4.78 -5.76
N HIS A 148 23.91 4.55 -4.80
CA HIS A 148 24.92 3.51 -4.94
C HIS A 148 24.28 2.11 -5.00
N ARG A 149 23.27 1.80 -4.19
CA ARG A 149 22.59 0.49 -4.26
C ARG A 149 21.93 0.23 -5.61
N TRP A 150 21.29 1.27 -6.19
CA TRP A 150 20.53 1.11 -7.42
C TRP A 150 21.37 1.22 -8.70
N LEU A 151 22.42 2.04 -8.70
CA LEU A 151 23.15 2.41 -9.92
C LEU A 151 24.62 1.98 -9.92
N SER A 152 25.20 1.51 -8.80
CA SER A 152 26.58 1.03 -8.81
C SER A 152 26.70 -0.35 -9.46
N PHE A 153 27.75 -0.52 -10.26
CA PHE A 153 28.11 -1.82 -10.82
C PHE A 153 28.91 -2.63 -9.79
N PRO A 154 28.65 -3.94 -9.59
CA PRO A 154 27.73 -4.83 -10.32
C PRO A 154 26.30 -4.92 -9.75
N GLY A 155 26.01 -4.26 -8.62
CA GLY A 155 24.70 -4.34 -7.94
C GLY A 155 23.50 -3.94 -8.81
N VAL A 156 23.73 -3.06 -9.79
CA VAL A 156 22.75 -2.66 -10.81
C VAL A 156 22.12 -3.84 -11.55
N LEU A 157 22.83 -4.95 -11.75
CA LEU A 157 22.28 -6.12 -12.46
C LEU A 157 21.17 -6.81 -11.67
N ALA A 158 21.27 -6.79 -10.34
CA ALA A 158 20.23 -7.34 -9.47
C ALA A 158 19.05 -6.37 -9.33
N THR A 159 19.32 -5.06 -9.18
CA THR A 159 18.27 -4.05 -8.99
C THR A 159 17.52 -3.71 -10.29
N ALA A 160 18.16 -3.81 -11.46
CA ALA A 160 17.54 -3.58 -12.76
C ALA A 160 16.44 -4.59 -13.11
N GLN A 161 16.39 -5.73 -12.42
CA GLN A 161 15.31 -6.72 -12.56
C GLN A 161 13.95 -6.14 -12.14
N VAL A 162 13.92 -5.28 -11.11
CA VAL A 162 12.68 -4.67 -10.59
C VAL A 162 12.02 -3.72 -11.60
N PRO A 163 12.69 -2.71 -12.18
CA PRO A 163 12.08 -1.84 -13.19
C PRO A 163 11.75 -2.60 -14.47
N LEU A 164 12.57 -3.57 -14.89
CA LEU A 164 12.26 -4.42 -16.04
C LEU A 164 10.98 -5.23 -15.80
N ALA A 165 10.86 -5.89 -14.64
CA ALA A 165 9.66 -6.61 -14.25
C ALA A 165 8.44 -5.67 -14.19
N THR A 166 8.62 -4.44 -13.70
CA THR A 166 7.56 -3.42 -13.65
C THR A 166 7.05 -3.09 -15.05
N LEU A 167 7.94 -2.92 -16.04
CA LEU A 167 7.55 -2.68 -17.44
C LEU A 167 6.79 -3.88 -18.03
N ILE A 168 7.27 -5.11 -17.77
CA ILE A 168 6.62 -6.34 -18.25
C ILE A 168 5.21 -6.48 -17.65
N VAL A 169 5.08 -6.36 -16.32
CA VAL A 169 3.78 -6.46 -15.64
C VAL A 169 2.84 -5.35 -16.10
N THR A 170 3.34 -4.14 -16.32
CA THR A 170 2.56 -3.03 -16.87
C THR A 170 2.02 -3.36 -18.26
N PHE A 171 2.87 -3.89 -19.14
CA PHE A 171 2.43 -4.32 -20.47
C PHE A 171 1.34 -5.41 -20.38
N LEU A 172 1.52 -6.40 -19.51
CA LEU A 172 0.55 -7.47 -19.28
C LEU A 172 -0.77 -6.94 -18.68
N PHE A 173 -0.70 -5.95 -17.79
CA PHE A 173 -1.85 -5.24 -17.24
C PHE A 173 -2.67 -4.58 -18.36
N TYR A 174 -2.06 -3.73 -19.19
CA TYR A 174 -2.78 -3.08 -20.29
C TYR A 174 -3.27 -4.06 -21.35
N ARG A 175 -2.50 -5.11 -21.64
CA ARG A 175 -2.95 -6.20 -22.51
C ARG A 175 -4.19 -6.89 -21.95
N SER A 176 -4.23 -7.15 -20.64
CA SER A 176 -5.37 -7.79 -20.00
C SER A 176 -6.64 -6.94 -20.03
N LEU A 177 -6.50 -5.61 -19.90
CA LEU A 177 -7.61 -4.66 -20.06
C LEU A 177 -8.13 -4.65 -21.51
N ARG A 178 -7.24 -4.64 -22.51
CA ARG A 178 -7.61 -4.68 -23.94
C ARG A 178 -8.30 -5.98 -24.33
N LEU A 179 -7.84 -7.11 -23.77
CA LEU A 179 -8.45 -8.42 -23.96
C LEU A 179 -9.73 -8.63 -23.13
N LYS A 180 -10.23 -7.59 -22.43
CA LYS A 180 -11.45 -7.61 -21.60
C LYS A 180 -11.47 -8.79 -20.62
N ARG A 181 -10.32 -9.12 -20.02
CA ARG A 181 -10.23 -10.18 -19.02
C ARG A 181 -10.73 -9.67 -17.66
N ASP A 182 -11.50 -10.48 -16.96
CA ASP A 182 -12.12 -10.07 -15.69
C ASP A 182 -11.12 -10.07 -14.53
N VAL A 183 -10.40 -11.17 -14.30
CA VAL A 183 -9.54 -11.37 -13.12
C VAL A 183 -8.12 -10.86 -13.31
N GLN A 184 -7.58 -10.99 -14.53
CA GLN A 184 -6.16 -10.72 -14.78
C GLN A 184 -5.71 -9.29 -14.50
N PRO A 185 -6.49 -8.23 -14.81
CA PRO A 185 -6.09 -6.87 -14.46
C PRO A 185 -5.83 -6.70 -12.96
N PHE A 186 -6.63 -7.36 -12.11
CA PHE A 186 -6.44 -7.33 -10.67
C PHE A 186 -5.14 -8.02 -10.22
N LEU A 187 -4.83 -9.19 -10.78
CA LEU A 187 -3.58 -9.90 -10.47
C LEU A 187 -2.34 -9.11 -10.91
N TRP A 188 -2.38 -8.47 -12.10
CA TRP A 188 -1.27 -7.64 -12.56
C TRP A 188 -1.14 -6.34 -11.76
N ALA A 189 -2.25 -5.71 -11.35
CA ALA A 189 -2.21 -4.57 -10.45
C ALA A 189 -1.63 -4.95 -9.07
N LEU A 190 -1.97 -6.13 -8.54
CA LEU A 190 -1.39 -6.66 -7.31
C LEU A 190 0.12 -6.95 -7.48
N ALA A 191 0.53 -7.50 -8.62
CA ALA A 191 1.93 -7.73 -8.94
C ALA A 191 2.72 -6.41 -9.05
N LEU A 192 2.16 -5.36 -9.67
CA LEU A 192 2.78 -4.02 -9.66
C LEU A 192 2.96 -3.49 -8.25
N PHE A 193 1.93 -3.62 -7.41
CA PHE A 193 2.01 -3.19 -6.01
C PHE A 193 3.08 -3.97 -5.23
N GLY A 194 3.16 -5.28 -5.43
CA GLY A 194 4.20 -6.14 -4.86
C GLY A 194 5.61 -5.78 -5.34
N LEU A 195 5.78 -5.43 -6.61
CA LEU A 195 7.06 -4.94 -7.15
C LEU A 195 7.49 -3.62 -6.51
N CYS A 196 6.55 -2.68 -6.30
CA CYS A 196 6.83 -1.44 -5.57
C CYS A 196 7.30 -1.71 -4.14
N LEU A 197 6.61 -2.60 -3.42
CA LEU A 197 7.01 -3.01 -2.07
C LEU A 197 8.38 -3.71 -2.05
N THR A 198 8.66 -4.52 -3.07
CA THR A 198 9.96 -5.21 -3.21
C THR A 198 11.07 -4.19 -3.47
N GLY A 199 10.86 -3.23 -4.38
CA GLY A 199 11.83 -2.16 -4.64
C GLY A 199 12.11 -1.31 -3.40
N LEU A 200 11.07 -1.03 -2.60
CA LEU A 200 11.21 -0.38 -1.30
C LEU A 200 12.02 -1.24 -0.33
N GLY A 201 11.71 -2.54 -0.22
CA GLY A 201 12.45 -3.47 0.65
C GLY A 201 13.93 -3.57 0.29
N VAL A 202 14.26 -3.67 -1.00
CA VAL A 202 15.65 -3.66 -1.50
C VAL A 202 16.35 -2.34 -1.19
N SER A 203 15.61 -1.22 -1.23
CA SER A 203 16.17 0.09 -0.93
C SER A 203 16.56 0.23 0.55
N ILE A 204 15.73 -0.26 1.48
CA ILE A 204 15.96 -0.12 2.92
C ILE A 204 16.93 -1.19 3.44
N TRP A 205 16.91 -2.42 2.89
CA TRP A 205 17.73 -3.54 3.35
C TRP A 205 19.22 -3.19 3.48
N PRO A 206 19.90 -3.50 4.61
CA PRO A 206 19.48 -4.31 5.76
C PRO A 206 18.93 -3.48 6.94
N ASP A 207 18.63 -2.21 6.70
CA ASP A 207 18.16 -1.30 7.74
C ASP A 207 16.66 -1.49 8.01
N VAL A 208 16.22 -1.21 9.23
CA VAL A 208 14.78 -1.08 9.58
C VAL A 208 14.41 0.40 9.68
N VAL A 209 15.34 1.21 10.16
CA VAL A 209 15.30 2.67 10.09
C VAL A 209 16.51 3.09 9.26
N PRO A 210 16.31 3.70 8.07
CA PRO A 210 17.41 4.03 7.15
C PRO A 210 18.59 4.72 7.86
N ALA A 211 19.80 4.21 7.61
CA ALA A 211 21.07 4.73 8.12
C ALA A 211 21.18 4.86 9.67
N ARG A 212 20.34 4.16 10.44
CA ARG A 212 20.26 4.30 11.90
C ARG A 212 20.22 2.99 12.67
N VAL A 213 19.36 2.06 12.26
CA VAL A 213 19.12 0.82 13.00
C VAL A 213 18.98 -0.35 12.04
N THR A 214 19.89 -1.32 12.14
CA THR A 214 19.84 -2.54 11.33
C THR A 214 18.80 -3.54 11.85
N ILE A 215 18.39 -4.50 11.01
CA ILE A 215 17.52 -5.62 11.43
C ILE A 215 18.11 -6.39 12.63
N TRP A 216 19.44 -6.46 12.74
CA TRP A 216 20.14 -7.19 13.78
C TRP A 216 20.12 -6.44 15.11
N GLU A 217 20.28 -5.13 15.08
CA GLU A 217 20.20 -4.25 16.27
C GLU A 217 18.77 -4.09 16.78
N ALA A 218 17.79 -4.15 15.87
CA ALA A 218 16.37 -4.10 16.21
C ALA A 218 15.81 -5.47 16.67
N ALA A 219 16.54 -6.56 16.47
CA ALA A 219 16.05 -7.91 16.71
C ALA A 219 15.72 -8.15 18.20
N ALA A 220 14.57 -8.78 18.43
CA ALA A 220 14.20 -9.28 19.74
C ALA A 220 15.05 -10.51 20.13
N PRO A 221 15.15 -10.87 21.42
CA PRO A 221 15.84 -12.08 21.84
C PRO A 221 15.31 -13.34 21.13
N VAL A 222 16.21 -14.27 20.79
CA VAL A 222 15.90 -15.47 20.00
C VAL A 222 14.70 -16.26 20.56
N ARG A 223 14.59 -16.38 21.88
CA ARG A 223 13.46 -17.09 22.52
C ARG A 223 12.11 -16.45 22.19
N SER A 224 12.02 -15.13 22.23
CA SER A 224 10.81 -14.38 21.87
C SER A 224 10.51 -14.50 20.37
N GLN A 225 11.55 -14.49 19.52
CA GLN A 225 11.38 -14.68 18.07
C GLN A 225 10.84 -16.08 17.74
N VAL A 226 11.38 -17.14 18.34
CA VAL A 226 10.91 -18.52 18.14
C VAL A 226 9.46 -18.65 18.62
N PHE A 227 9.12 -18.08 19.77
CA PHE A 227 7.74 -18.07 20.27
C PHE A 227 6.77 -17.39 19.28
N MET A 228 7.12 -16.20 18.79
CA MET A 228 6.32 -15.50 17.77
C MET A 228 6.26 -16.26 16.44
N LEU A 229 7.36 -16.91 16.03
CA LEU A 229 7.43 -17.68 14.79
C LEU A 229 6.47 -18.86 14.81
N VAL A 230 6.40 -19.61 15.91
CA VAL A 230 5.46 -20.73 16.06
C VAL A 230 4.02 -20.22 15.99
N GLY A 231 3.71 -19.14 16.71
CA GLY A 231 2.37 -18.52 16.65
C GLY A 231 2.00 -18.08 15.22
N ALA A 232 2.91 -17.40 14.53
CA ALA A 232 2.71 -16.97 13.15
C ALA A 232 2.59 -18.16 12.17
N ALA A 233 3.40 -19.21 12.35
CA ALA A 233 3.39 -20.40 11.50
C ALA A 233 2.07 -21.17 11.56
N VAL A 234 1.34 -21.09 12.67
CA VAL A 234 0.00 -21.69 12.80
C VAL A 234 -1.09 -20.72 12.37
N MET A 235 -1.04 -19.47 12.85
CA MET A 235 -2.12 -18.50 12.61
C MET A 235 -2.18 -18.02 11.16
N LEU A 236 -1.04 -17.82 10.49
CA LEU A 236 -1.02 -17.34 9.10
C LEU A 236 -1.71 -18.33 8.15
N PRO A 237 -1.40 -19.65 8.16
CA PRO A 237 -2.13 -20.61 7.33
C PRO A 237 -3.63 -20.65 7.62
N VAL A 238 -4.05 -20.56 8.89
CA VAL A 238 -5.47 -20.55 9.26
C VAL A 238 -6.19 -19.32 8.70
N ILE A 239 -5.59 -18.13 8.85
CA ILE A 239 -6.15 -16.88 8.32
C ILE A 239 -6.24 -16.95 6.79
N LEU A 240 -5.19 -17.44 6.13
CA LEU A 240 -5.17 -17.58 4.67
C LEU A 240 -6.19 -18.61 4.18
N ALA A 241 -6.33 -19.75 4.85
CA ALA A 241 -7.31 -20.78 4.51
C ALA A 241 -8.75 -20.26 4.65
N TYR A 242 -9.06 -19.59 5.77
CA TYR A 242 -10.37 -18.98 5.96
C TYR A 242 -10.66 -17.88 4.93
N THR A 243 -9.68 -17.05 4.62
CA THR A 243 -9.82 -16.00 3.61
C THR A 243 -10.05 -16.62 2.22
N ALA A 244 -9.26 -17.62 1.84
CA ALA A 244 -9.42 -18.33 0.57
C ALA A 244 -10.79 -19.01 0.46
N TRP A 245 -11.25 -19.63 1.55
CA TRP A 245 -12.59 -20.22 1.64
C TRP A 245 -13.68 -19.17 1.42
N SER A 246 -13.62 -18.03 2.12
CA SER A 246 -14.57 -16.92 1.94
C SER A 246 -14.62 -16.44 0.49
N TYR A 247 -13.45 -16.27 -0.14
CA TYR A 247 -13.37 -15.87 -1.56
C TYR A 247 -13.93 -16.94 -2.51
N TRP A 248 -13.75 -18.21 -2.19
CA TRP A 248 -14.28 -19.33 -2.97
C TRP A 248 -15.82 -19.40 -2.88
N VAL A 249 -16.36 -19.21 -1.67
CA VAL A 249 -17.82 -19.16 -1.44
C VAL A 249 -18.44 -17.98 -2.18
N PHE A 250 -17.83 -16.77 -2.10
CA PHE A 250 -18.35 -15.55 -2.73
C PHE A 250 -17.75 -15.26 -4.12
N ARG A 251 -17.44 -16.30 -4.90
CA ARG A 251 -16.74 -16.13 -6.19
C ARG A 251 -17.57 -15.47 -7.30
N GLY A 252 -18.90 -15.53 -7.20
CA GLY A 252 -19.82 -14.99 -8.21
C GLY A 252 -19.69 -13.47 -8.44
N LYS A 253 -20.21 -13.01 -9.58
CA LYS A 253 -20.42 -11.57 -9.83
C LYS A 253 -21.62 -11.10 -9.02
N VAL A 254 -21.57 -9.85 -8.58
CA VAL A 254 -22.70 -9.21 -7.88
C VAL A 254 -23.76 -8.87 -8.92
N GLY A 255 -24.92 -9.53 -8.85
CA GLY A 255 -26.08 -9.27 -9.69
C GLY A 255 -27.02 -8.24 -9.07
N THR A 256 -28.02 -7.78 -9.83
CA THR A 256 -29.09 -6.89 -9.36
C THR A 256 -30.19 -7.61 -8.56
N GLU A 257 -30.20 -8.94 -8.55
CA GLU A 257 -31.19 -9.78 -7.86
C GLU A 257 -30.56 -10.67 -6.77
N GLY A 258 -29.63 -10.12 -6.00
CA GLY A 258 -29.14 -10.77 -4.76
C GLY A 258 -29.78 -10.09 -3.56
N TYR A 259 -30.32 -10.86 -2.61
CA TYR A 259 -30.73 -10.36 -1.30
C TYR A 259 -29.60 -9.51 -0.70
N HIS A 260 -29.93 -8.24 -0.42
CA HIS A 260 -29.12 -7.06 -0.04
C HIS A 260 -28.93 -6.01 -1.14
#